data_AF-A0A920PUX0-F1
#
_entry.id   AF-A0A920PUX0-F1
#
_cell.length_a   1.000
_cell.length_b   1.000
_cell.length_c   1.000
_cell.angle_alpha   90.00
_cell.angle_beta   90.00
_cell.angle_gamma   90.00
#
_symmetry.space_group_name_H-M   'P 1'
#
loop_
_entity.id
_entity.type
_entity.pdbx_description
1 polymer ?
#
loop_
_entity_poly.entity_id
_entity_poly.type
_entity_poly.pdbx_seq_one_letter_code
_entity_poly.pdbx_strand_id
1 'polypeptide(L)' 'MDLGMVGDRVENPSNELETVDFQDDEIVMVAAPDHPASNMQNPTVKQVAELGLVMREVGSATRQNG' A
#
# COMPACT_ATOMS: atom_id res chain seq x y z
N MET A 1 24.55 -8.83 -0.95
CA MET A 1 23.65 -8.34 0.11
C MET A 1 23.22 -9.58 0.88
N ASP A 2 23.31 -9.56 2.20
CA ASP A 2 23.09 -10.78 3.01
C ASP A 2 21.62 -10.93 3.44
N LEU A 3 20.88 -9.82 3.52
CA LEU A 3 19.44 -9.76 3.80
C LEU A 3 18.82 -8.60 3.01
N GLY A 4 17.58 -8.77 2.54
CA GLY A 4 16.77 -7.74 1.92
C GLY A 4 15.34 -7.76 2.44
N MET A 5 14.71 -6.59 2.51
CA MET A 5 13.29 -6.44 2.83
C MET A 5 12.50 -6.09 1.58
N VAL A 6 11.36 -6.74 1.39
CA VAL A 6 10.44 -6.51 0.28
C VAL A 6 9.06 -6.17 0.83
N GLY A 7 8.38 -5.24 0.18
CA GLY A 7 7.05 -4.78 0.60
C GLY A 7 5.90 -5.63 0.09
N ASP A 8 6.18 -6.72 -0.63
CA ASP A 8 5.17 -7.62 -1.18
C ASP A 8 5.74 -9.05 -1.24
N ARG A 9 4.84 -10.05 -1.29
CA ARG A 9 5.23 -11.44 -1.43
C ARG A 9 5.72 -11.71 -2.85
N VAL A 10 6.84 -12.42 -2.94
CA VAL A 10 7.40 -12.84 -4.23
C VAL A 10 6.57 -14.01 -4.77
N GLU A 11 5.83 -13.81 -5.85
CA GLU A 11 4.97 -14.85 -6.45
C GLU A 11 5.76 -16.07 -6.96
N ASN A 12 7.01 -15.87 -7.38
CA ASN A 12 7.92 -16.91 -7.84
C ASN A 12 9.23 -16.86 -7.04
N PRO A 13 9.24 -17.33 -5.79
CA PRO A 13 10.45 -17.29 -4.97
C PRO A 13 11.54 -18.14 -5.60
N SER A 14 12.77 -17.62 -5.59
CA SER A 14 13.94 -18.42 -5.96
C SER A 14 14.15 -19.52 -4.92
N ASN A 15 14.51 -20.73 -5.37
CA ASN A 15 14.93 -21.80 -4.45
C ASN A 15 16.22 -21.44 -3.67
N GLU A 16 16.89 -20.35 -4.04
CA GLU A 16 18.11 -19.84 -3.41
C GLU A 16 17.83 -18.80 -2.32
N LEU A 17 16.57 -18.39 -2.12
CA LEU A 17 16.18 -17.36 -1.16
C LEU A 17 15.14 -17.90 -0.17
N GLU A 18 15.42 -17.69 1.12
CA GLU A 18 14.43 -17.89 2.17
C GLU A 18 13.68 -16.58 2.42
N THR A 19 12.35 -16.62 2.37
CA THR A 19 11.48 -15.47 2.68
C THR A 19 10.68 -15.76 3.94
N VAL A 20 10.68 -14.81 4.87
CA VAL A 20 9.94 -14.91 6.13
C VAL A 20 9.04 -13.69 6.26
N ASP A 21 7.74 -13.91 6.55
CA ASP A 21 6.83 -12.82 6.86
C ASP A 21 7.27 -12.19 8.19
N PHE A 22 7.48 -10.88 8.18
CA PHE A 22 7.99 -10.16 9.35
C PHE A 22 6.91 -9.32 10.01
N GLN A 23 6.25 -8.46 9.23
CA GLN A 23 5.26 -7.51 9.72
C GLN A 23 4.29 -7.15 8.60
N ASP A 24 3.01 -7.04 8.95
CA ASP A 24 1.99 -6.45 8.08
C ASP A 24 2.10 -4.91 8.11
N ASP A 25 2.09 -4.29 6.93
CA ASP A 25 2.12 -2.83 6.76
C ASP A 25 0.79 -2.34 6.17
N GLU A 26 0.01 -1.61 6.96
CA GLU A 26 -1.32 -1.14 6.57
C GLU A 26 -1.24 0.14 5.72
N ILE A 27 -1.86 0.12 4.53
CA ILE A 27 -2.07 1.33 3.74
C ILE A 27 -3.23 2.14 4.35
N VAL A 28 -2.90 3.29 4.93
CA VAL A 28 -3.87 4.19 5.56
C VAL A 28 -4.17 5.42 4.70
N MET A 29 -5.39 5.94 4.82
CA MET A 29 -5.77 7.22 4.21
C MET A 29 -5.29 8.38 5.08
N VAL A 30 -4.61 9.35 4.46
CA VAL A 30 -4.21 10.61 5.11
C VAL A 30 -4.85 11.76 4.35
N ALA A 31 -5.48 12.68 5.09
CA ALA A 31 -6.09 13.88 4.54
C ALA A 31 -5.82 15.08 5.46
N ALA A 32 -5.93 16.29 4.92
CA ALA A 32 -5.87 17.49 5.76
C ALA A 32 -7.01 17.49 6.80
N PRO A 33 -6.83 18.09 7.99
CA PRO A 33 -7.85 18.07 9.04
C PRO A 33 -9.21 18.65 8.61
N ASP A 34 -9.19 19.65 7.73
CA ASP A 34 -10.36 20.34 7.17
C ASP A 34 -10.91 19.68 5.89
N HIS A 35 -10.28 18.59 5.43
CA HIS A 35 -10.72 17.85 4.24
C HIS A 35 -12.00 17.04 4.53
N PRO A 36 -12.96 16.92 3.60
CA PRO A 36 -14.20 16.14 3.81
C PRO A 36 -13.98 14.69 4.28
N ALA A 37 -12.86 14.08 3.87
CA ALA A 37 -12.49 12.72 4.28
C ALA A 37 -12.24 12.56 5.79
N SER A 38 -11.90 13.63 6.53
CA SER A 38 -11.55 13.55 7.96
C SER A 38 -12.72 13.13 8.85
N ASN A 39 -13.97 13.25 8.36
CA ASN A 39 -15.18 12.88 9.08
C ASN A 39 -15.78 11.55 8.59
N MET A 40 -15.14 10.85 7.66
CA MET A 40 -15.65 9.59 7.13
C MET A 40 -15.36 8.44 8.09
N GLN A 41 -16.37 7.61 8.34
CA GLN A 41 -16.22 6.35 9.07
C GLN A 41 -16.37 5.19 8.08
N ASN A 42 -15.32 4.37 7.96
CA ASN A 42 -15.28 3.20 7.06
C ASN A 42 -15.71 3.53 5.61
N PRO A 43 -15.08 4.53 4.95
CA PRO A 43 -15.48 4.90 3.60
C PRO A 43 -15.24 3.77 2.61
N THR A 44 -16.13 3.64 1.63
CA THR A 44 -15.91 2.76 0.49
C THR A 44 -14.83 3.31 -0.43
N VAL A 45 -14.14 2.44 -1.18
CA VAL A 45 -13.12 2.84 -2.17
C VAL A 45 -13.66 3.87 -3.15
N LYS A 46 -14.92 3.72 -3.59
CA LYS A 46 -15.57 4.65 -4.52
C LYS A 46 -15.71 6.06 -3.91
N GLN A 47 -16.18 6.16 -2.66
CA GLN A 47 -16.32 7.44 -1.97
C GLN A 47 -14.98 8.16 -1.82
N VAL A 48 -13.92 7.43 -1.51
CA VAL A 48 -12.57 8.01 -1.40
C VAL A 48 -12.07 8.48 -2.77
N ALA A 49 -12.25 7.66 -3.82
CA ALA A 49 -11.81 8.01 -5.16
C ALA A 49 -12.51 9.28 -5.71
N GLU A 50 -13.78 9.50 -5.37
CA GLU A 50 -14.54 10.70 -5.74
C GLU A 50 -13.99 12.00 -5.11
N LEU A 51 -13.26 11.92 -4.00
CA LEU A 51 -12.59 13.07 -3.39
C LEU A 51 -11.24 13.43 -4.04
N GLY A 52 -10.78 12.60 -4.97
CA GLY A 52 -9.46 12.71 -5.58
C GLY A 52 -8.36 12.01 -4.78
N LEU A 53 -7.42 11.39 -5.48
CA LEU A 53 -6.30 10.65 -4.91
C LEU A 53 -4.98 11.20 -5.42
N VAL A 54 -4.01 11.38 -4.51
CA VAL A 54 -2.62 11.61 -4.88
C VAL A 54 -1.94 10.25 -5.01
N MET A 55 -1.58 9.88 -6.23
CA MET A 55 -1.05 8.55 -6.54
C MET A 55 0.47 8.54 -6.54
N ARG A 56 1.05 7.41 -6.12
CA ARG A 56 2.47 7.12 -6.27
C ARG A 56 2.83 6.80 -7.73
N GLU A 57 4.11 6.88 -8.03
CA GLU A 57 4.71 6.56 -9.31
C GLU A 57 4.52 5.07 -9.69
N VAL A 58 4.56 4.78 -11.00
CA VAL A 58 4.53 3.40 -11.50
C VAL A 58 5.79 2.66 -11.04
N GLY A 59 5.64 1.45 -10.52
CA GLY A 59 6.73 0.64 -9.97
C GLY A 59 6.94 0.79 -8.46
N SER A 60 6.21 1.70 -7.79
CA SER A 60 6.15 1.70 -6.32
C SER A 60 5.44 0.44 -5.82
N ALA A 61 5.97 -0.20 -4.77
CA ALA A 61 5.30 -1.33 -4.10
C ALA A 61 3.90 -0.95 -3.57
N THR A 62 3.71 0.31 -3.19
CA THR A 62 2.40 0.84 -2.75
C THR A 62 1.40 1.05 -3.90
N ARG A 63 1.85 0.95 -5.16
CA ARG A 63 1.03 1.04 -6.37
C ARG A 63 1.14 -0.28 -7.11
N GLN A 64 0.43 -1.29 -6.61
CA GLN A 64 0.22 -2.52 -7.37
C GLN A 64 -0.63 -2.20 -8.62
N ASN A 65 -0.20 -2.68 -9.77
CA ASN A 65 -1.03 -2.69 -10.96
C ASN A 65 -2.13 -3.73 -10.70
N GLY A 66 -3.37 -3.28 -10.54
CA GLY A 66 -4.53 -4.18 -10.44
C GLY A 66 -4.75 -4.99 -11.70
#